data_AF-A0A381TTE8-F1
#
_entry.id   AF-A0A381TTE8-F1
#
_cell.length_a   1.000
_cell.length_b   1.000
_cell.length_c   1.000
_cell.angle_alpha   90.00
_cell.angle_beta   90.00
_cell.angle_gamma   90.00
#
_symmetry.space_group_name_H-M   'P 1'
#
loop_
_entity.id
_entity.type
_entity.pdbx_description
1 polymer ?
#
loop_
_entity_poly.entity_id
_entity_poly.type
_entity_poly.pdbx_seq_one_letter_code
_entity_poly.pdbx_strand_id
1 'polypeptide(L)'
;MTGVFEIADKFVGTVAKHNPLAATHMGITGSDHLMPDYSPDATHSFYRETITALGQMEAVVPLNDRERMCKDTFIDASSVSVEQHESRDYLRDINVLFSPVQSVRSIFDLMPKDSLEAWENIASRMEKVKDSLSTYQEALDKGRAEGLVASRRQVNGCADQCEAWAGERGNPPFFDSMVDAFAACEMSDGLLGIRLEKASKSASEAYAEFSNYLRDGYLRDATPVDGVGRERYALSAKGYLGLEIDPKETYDWGWEQLEWVRSEMLKTASAIKPGASIDEAIEILDSDPERMIKGEDEFRQWMQDLQNRTIEEMDGVHFDILDPVREIEALISPPGGALAMYYTGPSEDFSRPGRTWYPTGGKTEFPIWREVSIAYH
;
A
#
# COMPACT_ATOMS: atom_id res chain seq x y z
N MET A 1 37.84 0.16 4.25
CA MET A 1 36.95 -0.40 3.22
C MET A 1 35.55 -0.29 3.78
N THR A 2 34.62 0.28 3.02
CA THR A 2 33.20 0.37 3.37
C THR A 2 32.67 -1.05 3.57
N GLY A 3 32.04 -1.34 4.71
CA GLY A 3 31.45 -2.66 5.00
C GLY A 3 30.07 -2.82 4.35
N VAL A 4 29.54 -4.05 4.30
CA VAL A 4 28.20 -4.35 3.76
C VAL A 4 27.12 -3.45 4.38
N PHE A 5 27.06 -3.40 5.71
CA PHE A 5 26.03 -2.59 6.39
C PHE A 5 26.18 -1.09 6.15
N GLU A 6 27.40 -0.58 5.98
CA GLU A 6 27.61 0.84 5.70
C GLU A 6 27.15 1.20 4.27
N ILE A 7 27.28 0.27 3.31
CA ILE A 7 26.72 0.45 1.96
C ILE A 7 25.18 0.45 2.04
N ALA A 8 24.59 -0.53 2.74
CA ALA A 8 23.15 -0.63 2.88
C ALA A 8 22.54 0.60 3.58
N ASP A 9 23.12 1.05 4.69
CA ASP A 9 22.70 2.24 5.43
C ASP A 9 22.72 3.52 4.57
N LYS A 10 23.82 3.73 3.83
CA LYS A 10 23.92 4.84 2.87
C LYS A 10 22.83 4.78 1.80
N PHE A 11 22.51 3.58 1.32
CA PHE A 11 21.50 3.41 0.28
C PHE A 11 20.09 3.71 0.79
N VAL A 12 19.78 3.43 2.06
CA VAL A 12 18.52 3.87 2.69
C VAL A 12 18.39 5.40 2.60
N GLY A 13 19.48 6.14 2.84
CA GLY A 13 19.52 7.59 2.63
C GLY A 13 19.27 8.01 1.17
N THR A 14 19.80 7.27 0.20
CA THR A 14 19.51 7.46 -1.24
C THR A 14 18.03 7.22 -1.53
N VAL A 15 17.42 6.15 -1.02
CA VAL A 15 15.99 5.88 -1.17
C VAL A 15 15.16 7.04 -0.58
N ALA A 16 15.47 7.48 0.63
CA ALA A 16 14.75 8.57 1.29
C ALA A 16 14.83 9.90 0.51
N LYS A 17 16.01 10.19 -0.06
CA LYS A 17 16.25 11.38 -0.91
C LYS A 17 15.38 11.38 -2.17
N HIS A 18 15.26 10.23 -2.85
CA HIS A 18 14.54 10.13 -4.13
C HIS A 18 13.06 9.81 -3.99
N ASN A 19 12.67 9.19 -2.87
CA ASN A 19 11.28 8.87 -2.55
C ASN A 19 10.93 9.38 -1.13
N PRO A 20 10.59 10.67 -1.00
CA PRO A 20 10.23 11.24 0.30
C PRO A 20 8.96 10.62 0.91
N LEU A 21 8.09 9.96 0.13
CA LEU A 21 6.95 9.23 0.68
C LEU A 21 7.42 7.96 1.38
N ALA A 22 8.34 7.21 0.77
CA ALA A 22 8.96 6.05 1.40
C ALA A 22 9.70 6.44 2.67
N ALA A 23 10.38 7.60 2.70
CA ALA A 23 10.99 8.14 3.91
C ALA A 23 9.97 8.30 5.06
N THR A 24 8.82 8.91 4.78
CA THR A 24 7.73 9.06 5.77
C THR A 24 7.20 7.69 6.21
N HIS A 25 6.98 6.74 5.29
CA HIS A 25 6.54 5.38 5.62
C HIS A 25 7.53 4.64 6.53
N MET A 26 8.83 4.82 6.31
CA MET A 26 9.91 4.24 7.13
C MET A 26 10.16 5.01 8.43
N GLY A 27 9.50 6.14 8.67
CA GLY A 27 9.75 6.99 9.84
C GLY A 27 11.07 7.78 9.79
N ILE A 28 11.65 7.95 8.60
CA ILE A 28 12.87 8.74 8.41
C ILE A 28 12.51 10.23 8.44
N THR A 29 12.91 10.91 9.52
CA THR A 29 12.63 12.34 9.74
C THR A 29 13.30 13.24 8.71
N GLY A 30 12.69 14.41 8.45
CA GLY A 30 13.30 15.48 7.64
C GLY A 30 12.82 15.53 6.19
N SER A 31 11.98 14.59 5.75
CA SER A 31 11.43 14.56 4.38
C SER A 31 9.91 14.81 4.32
N ASP A 32 9.26 15.04 5.47
CA ASP A 32 7.79 15.13 5.56
C ASP A 32 7.18 16.34 4.87
N HIS A 33 7.98 17.37 4.58
CA HIS A 33 7.57 18.55 3.81
C HIS A 33 7.78 18.40 2.30
N LEU A 34 8.33 17.27 1.83
CA LEU A 34 8.69 17.02 0.44
C LEU A 34 7.67 16.12 -0.27
N MET A 35 7.62 16.23 -1.60
CA MET A 35 6.85 15.37 -2.51
C MET A 35 7.78 14.77 -3.57
N PRO A 36 7.54 13.55 -4.09
CA PRO A 36 8.36 12.99 -5.15
C PRO A 36 8.27 13.79 -6.45
N ASP A 37 9.41 13.84 -7.13
CA ASP A 37 9.51 14.21 -8.53
C ASP A 37 9.41 12.92 -9.35
N TYR A 38 8.33 12.77 -10.12
CA TYR A 38 8.09 11.59 -10.96
C TYR A 38 8.61 11.76 -12.38
N SER A 39 9.38 12.82 -12.66
CA SER A 39 9.93 13.06 -13.99
C SER A 39 10.86 11.92 -14.43
N PRO A 40 11.02 11.71 -15.75
CA PRO A 40 11.99 10.75 -16.26
C PRO A 40 13.42 10.99 -15.76
N ASP A 41 13.81 12.25 -15.54
CA ASP A 41 15.15 12.61 -15.07
C ASP A 41 15.36 12.26 -13.60
N ALA A 42 14.37 12.50 -12.74
CA ALA A 42 14.42 12.09 -11.33
C ALA A 42 14.50 10.56 -11.20
N THR A 43 13.64 9.84 -11.93
CA THR A 43 13.66 8.36 -11.96
C THR A 43 15.02 7.84 -12.45
N HIS A 44 15.60 8.46 -13.48
CA HIS A 44 16.91 8.07 -14.00
C HIS A 44 18.07 8.39 -13.03
N SER A 45 17.94 9.47 -12.26
CA SER A 45 18.90 9.83 -11.21
C SER A 45 18.95 8.76 -10.13
N PHE A 46 17.79 8.32 -9.63
CA PHE A 46 17.70 7.22 -8.67
C PHE A 46 18.33 5.93 -9.23
N TYR A 47 17.97 5.56 -10.46
CA TYR A 47 18.55 4.40 -11.15
C TYR A 47 20.09 4.40 -11.18
N ARG A 48 20.71 5.55 -11.46
CA ARG A 48 22.18 5.67 -11.49
C ARG A 48 22.82 5.48 -10.11
N GLU A 49 22.18 6.00 -9.06
CA GLU A 49 22.63 5.78 -7.68
C GLU A 49 22.45 4.31 -7.27
N THR A 50 21.35 3.66 -7.68
CA THR A 50 21.09 2.22 -7.47
C THR A 50 22.15 1.34 -8.12
N ILE A 51 22.49 1.57 -9.40
CA ILE A 51 23.57 0.81 -10.06
C ILE A 51 24.91 0.99 -9.35
N THR A 52 25.20 2.22 -8.91
CA THR A 52 26.45 2.50 -8.21
C THR A 52 26.52 1.74 -6.88
N ALA A 53 25.43 1.75 -6.11
CA ALA A 53 25.35 1.02 -4.84
C ALA A 53 25.37 -0.50 -5.05
N LEU A 54 24.69 -1.01 -6.07
CA LEU A 54 24.73 -2.42 -6.47
C LEU A 54 26.15 -2.88 -6.78
N GLY A 55 26.89 -2.15 -7.61
CA GLY A 55 28.29 -2.49 -7.92
C GLY A 55 29.21 -2.46 -6.70
N GLN A 56 28.95 -1.56 -5.73
CA GLN A 56 29.68 -1.57 -4.45
C GLN A 56 29.34 -2.81 -3.61
N MET A 57 28.06 -3.18 -3.54
CA MET A 57 27.59 -4.33 -2.79
C MET A 57 28.09 -5.66 -3.39
N GLU A 58 28.14 -5.77 -4.72
CA GLU A 58 28.70 -6.92 -5.41
C GLU A 58 30.19 -7.11 -5.09
N ALA A 59 30.97 -6.02 -5.05
CA ALA A 59 32.41 -6.05 -4.84
C ALA A 59 32.85 -6.32 -3.40
N VAL A 60 32.03 -5.98 -2.39
CA VAL A 60 32.39 -6.17 -0.98
C VAL A 60 32.28 -7.64 -0.56
N VAL A 61 33.24 -8.15 0.22
CA VAL A 61 33.20 -9.51 0.77
C VAL A 61 32.54 -9.46 2.16
N PRO A 62 31.45 -10.20 2.41
CA PRO A 62 30.81 -10.22 3.72
C PRO A 62 31.70 -10.90 4.77
N LEU A 63 31.73 -10.35 5.97
CA LEU A 63 32.56 -10.84 7.08
C LEU A 63 31.90 -11.96 7.89
N ASN A 64 30.57 -12.09 7.80
CA ASN A 64 29.78 -13.05 8.56
C ASN A 64 28.44 -13.33 7.86
N ASP A 65 27.67 -14.26 8.42
CA ASP A 65 26.37 -14.68 7.89
C ASP A 65 25.33 -13.56 7.80
N ARG A 66 25.33 -12.61 8.76
CA ARG A 66 24.39 -11.48 8.72
C ARG A 66 24.72 -10.51 7.57
N GLU A 67 26.00 -10.25 7.35
CA GLU A 67 26.44 -9.46 6.19
C GLU A 67 26.20 -10.21 4.89
N ARG A 68 26.35 -11.55 4.84
CA ARG A 68 25.98 -12.34 3.66
C ARG A 68 24.50 -12.16 3.33
N MET A 69 23.61 -12.35 4.31
CA MET A 69 22.16 -12.18 4.11
C MET A 69 21.80 -10.77 3.66
N CYS A 70 22.36 -9.74 4.31
CA CYS A 70 22.15 -8.34 3.91
C CYS A 70 22.61 -8.08 2.47
N LYS A 71 23.80 -8.59 2.10
CA LYS A 71 24.32 -8.50 0.74
C LYS A 71 23.38 -9.18 -0.27
N ASP A 72 22.96 -10.41 0.00
CA ASP A 72 22.10 -11.19 -0.90
C ASP A 72 20.74 -10.48 -1.11
N THR A 73 20.09 -10.04 -0.02
CA THR A 73 18.82 -9.28 -0.10
C THR A 73 18.99 -7.94 -0.82
N PHE A 74 20.07 -7.22 -0.56
CA PHE A 74 20.35 -5.95 -1.23
C PHE A 74 20.51 -6.13 -2.74
N ILE A 75 21.30 -7.14 -3.14
CA ILE A 75 21.55 -7.43 -4.56
C ILE A 75 20.26 -7.83 -5.24
N ASP A 76 19.47 -8.72 -4.63
CA ASP A 76 18.20 -9.19 -5.20
C ASP A 76 17.23 -8.01 -5.45
N ALA A 77 16.93 -7.23 -4.40
CA ALA A 77 16.01 -6.09 -4.50
C ALA A 77 16.51 -5.00 -5.46
N SER A 78 17.80 -4.65 -5.42
CA SER A 78 18.37 -3.59 -6.26
C SER A 78 18.46 -4.02 -7.72
N SER A 79 18.74 -5.30 -8.00
CA SER A 79 18.78 -5.82 -9.37
C SER A 79 17.40 -5.77 -10.01
N VAL A 80 16.36 -6.16 -9.27
CA VAL A 80 14.97 -6.02 -9.75
C VAL A 80 14.61 -4.56 -10.00
N SER A 81 14.99 -3.64 -9.12
CA SER A 81 14.74 -2.20 -9.33
C SER A 81 15.42 -1.67 -10.60
N VAL A 82 16.64 -2.14 -10.90
CA VAL A 82 17.36 -1.84 -12.15
C VAL A 82 16.60 -2.38 -13.35
N GLU A 83 16.21 -3.66 -13.36
CA GLU A 83 15.45 -4.29 -14.44
C GLU A 83 14.11 -3.56 -14.68
N GLN A 84 13.41 -3.17 -13.61
CA GLN A 84 12.15 -2.40 -13.70
C GLN A 84 12.36 -1.02 -14.34
N HIS A 85 13.43 -0.30 -13.98
CA HIS A 85 13.74 0.97 -14.64
C HIS A 85 14.08 0.77 -16.12
N GLU A 86 14.90 -0.23 -16.45
CA GLU A 86 15.29 -0.56 -17.83
C GLU A 86 14.11 -1.01 -18.70
N SER A 87 13.09 -1.62 -18.10
CA SER A 87 11.82 -1.94 -18.77
C SER A 87 10.98 -0.72 -19.15
N ARG A 88 11.29 0.43 -18.53
CA ARG A 88 10.61 1.72 -18.70
C ARG A 88 9.14 1.71 -18.31
N ASP A 89 8.71 0.74 -17.50
CA ASP A 89 7.32 0.63 -17.07
C ASP A 89 6.84 1.83 -16.24
N TYR A 90 7.76 2.56 -15.61
CA TYR A 90 7.48 3.84 -14.94
C TYR A 90 6.86 4.90 -15.86
N LEU A 91 7.06 4.82 -17.19
CA LEU A 91 6.45 5.74 -18.17
C LEU A 91 4.96 5.45 -18.42
N ARG A 92 4.43 4.35 -17.86
CA ARG A 92 3.04 3.91 -18.03
C ARG A 92 2.47 3.29 -16.76
N ASP A 93 3.02 3.64 -15.61
CA ASP A 93 2.56 3.17 -14.32
C ASP A 93 1.26 3.87 -13.93
N ILE A 94 0.14 3.41 -14.50
CA ILE A 94 -1.22 3.84 -14.15
C ILE A 94 -1.98 2.58 -13.74
N ASN A 95 -2.41 2.53 -12.48
CA ASN A 95 -3.31 1.52 -11.98
C ASN A 95 -4.17 2.08 -10.84
N VAL A 96 -5.34 1.48 -10.61
CA VAL A 96 -6.34 1.99 -9.65
C VAL A 96 -6.02 1.74 -8.17
N LEU A 97 -4.93 1.02 -7.88
CA LEU A 97 -4.62 0.59 -6.52
C LEU A 97 -3.39 1.29 -5.97
N PHE A 98 -2.28 1.24 -6.69
CA PHE A 98 -0.99 1.73 -6.23
C PHE A 98 -0.15 2.24 -7.42
N SER A 99 -0.33 3.52 -7.74
CA SER A 99 0.46 4.28 -8.70
C SER A 99 0.76 5.68 -8.12
N PRO A 100 1.51 6.55 -8.82
CA PRO A 100 1.74 7.92 -8.37
C PRO A 100 0.44 8.68 -8.03
N VAL A 101 -0.67 8.40 -8.73
CA VAL A 101 -1.99 8.99 -8.45
C VAL A 101 -2.44 8.73 -7.01
N GLN A 102 -2.43 7.48 -6.55
CA GLN A 102 -2.86 7.14 -5.19
C GLN A 102 -1.79 7.51 -4.17
N SER A 103 -0.51 7.41 -4.53
CA SER A 103 0.63 7.67 -3.62
C SER A 103 0.68 9.13 -3.17
N VAL A 104 0.48 10.08 -4.09
CA VAL A 104 0.47 11.52 -3.79
C VAL A 104 -0.60 11.89 -2.77
N ARG A 105 -1.77 11.24 -2.80
CA ARG A 105 -2.86 11.49 -1.84
C ARG A 105 -2.70 10.67 -0.55
N SER A 106 -2.33 9.40 -0.64
CA SER A 106 -2.33 8.48 0.50
C SER A 106 -1.38 8.79 1.61
N ILE A 107 -0.29 9.49 1.29
CA ILE A 107 0.66 9.89 2.30
C ILE A 107 0.05 10.76 3.41
N PHE A 108 -0.97 11.56 3.11
CA PHE A 108 -1.60 12.46 4.10
C PHE A 108 -2.35 11.70 5.21
N ASP A 109 -2.76 10.46 4.96
CA ASP A 109 -3.39 9.60 5.95
C ASP A 109 -2.39 9.22 7.06
N LEU A 110 -1.10 9.10 6.70
CA LEU A 110 -0.03 8.62 7.57
C LEU A 110 0.70 9.74 8.33
N MET A 111 0.62 10.97 7.84
CA MET A 111 1.35 12.08 8.46
C MET A 111 0.85 12.38 9.87
N PRO A 112 1.77 12.65 10.83
CA PRO A 112 1.40 13.06 12.18
C PRO A 112 0.60 14.37 12.17
N LYS A 113 -0.25 14.54 13.19
CA LYS A 113 -1.17 15.69 13.34
C LYS A 113 -1.17 16.24 14.78
N ASP A 114 -0.11 15.94 15.52
CA ASP A 114 0.04 16.13 16.97
C ASP A 114 0.82 17.40 17.35
N SER A 115 1.33 18.14 16.37
CA SER A 115 2.11 19.36 16.59
C SER A 115 1.94 20.37 15.44
N LEU A 116 2.22 21.65 15.72
CA LEU A 116 2.23 22.69 14.68
C LEU A 116 3.27 22.41 13.59
N GLU A 117 4.43 21.84 13.95
CA GLU A 117 5.46 21.43 12.97
C GLU A 117 4.94 20.35 12.02
N ALA A 118 4.20 19.36 12.54
CA ALA A 118 3.57 18.34 11.71
C ALA A 118 2.56 18.94 10.72
N TRP A 119 1.77 19.93 11.16
CA TRP A 119 0.84 20.67 10.30
C TRP A 119 1.55 21.56 9.26
N GLU A 120 2.70 22.16 9.61
CA GLU A 120 3.55 22.88 8.65
C GLU A 120 4.11 21.95 7.56
N ASN A 121 4.47 20.72 7.92
CA ASN A 121 4.88 19.69 6.96
C ASN A 121 3.72 19.28 6.05
N ILE A 122 2.51 19.06 6.60
CA ILE A 122 1.29 18.78 5.82
C ILE A 122 1.03 19.91 4.82
N ALA A 123 1.04 21.16 5.27
CA ALA A 123 0.83 22.33 4.39
C ALA A 123 1.88 22.36 3.27
N SER A 124 3.16 22.20 3.61
CA SER A 124 4.27 22.24 2.65
C SER A 124 4.20 21.12 1.61
N ARG A 125 3.79 19.92 2.03
CA ARG A 125 3.60 18.77 1.12
C ARG A 125 2.39 18.98 0.21
N MET A 126 1.29 19.50 0.76
CA MET A 126 0.07 19.79 0.00
C MET A 126 0.29 20.86 -1.07
N GLU A 127 1.10 21.88 -0.79
CA GLU A 127 1.54 22.88 -1.77
C GLU A 127 2.31 22.29 -2.96
N LYS A 128 2.91 21.10 -2.80
CA LYS A 128 3.71 20.42 -3.84
C LYS A 128 2.94 19.36 -4.63
N VAL A 129 1.66 19.12 -4.32
CA VAL A 129 0.83 18.12 -5.02
C VAL A 129 0.77 18.41 -6.52
N LYS A 130 0.58 19.68 -6.90
CA LYS A 130 0.53 20.10 -8.31
C LYS A 130 1.83 19.78 -9.06
N ASP A 131 2.97 20.13 -8.48
CA ASP A 131 4.28 19.88 -9.09
C ASP A 131 4.55 18.38 -9.26
N SER A 132 4.20 17.58 -8.25
CA SER A 132 4.36 16.12 -8.29
C SER A 132 3.49 15.47 -9.38
N LEU A 133 2.22 15.87 -9.51
CA LEU A 133 1.35 15.39 -10.58
C LEU A 133 1.80 15.89 -11.98
N SER A 134 2.35 17.10 -12.08
CA SER A 134 2.90 17.63 -13.33
C SER A 134 4.11 16.83 -13.81
N THR A 135 5.06 16.53 -12.93
CA THR A 135 6.25 15.72 -13.28
C THR A 135 5.87 14.27 -13.64
N TYR A 136 4.83 13.73 -13.00
CA TYR A 136 4.25 12.45 -13.39
C TYR A 136 3.60 12.52 -14.79
N GLN A 137 2.88 13.59 -15.10
CA GLN A 137 2.32 13.82 -16.44
C GLN A 137 3.43 13.85 -17.50
N GLU A 138 4.59 14.44 -17.22
CA GLU A 138 5.74 14.44 -18.13
C GLU A 138 6.25 13.02 -18.44
N ALA A 139 6.31 12.15 -17.42
CA ALA A 139 6.68 10.75 -17.61
C ALA A 139 5.65 10.00 -18.47
N LEU A 140 4.36 10.22 -18.22
CA LEU A 140 3.27 9.63 -18.99
C LEU A 140 3.24 10.13 -20.44
N ASP A 141 3.48 11.41 -20.68
CA ASP A 141 3.53 11.98 -22.03
C ASP A 141 4.74 11.44 -22.82
N LYS A 142 5.88 11.23 -22.16
CA LYS A 142 7.01 10.51 -22.77
C LYS A 142 6.63 9.07 -23.11
N GLY A 143 5.94 8.36 -22.21
CA GLY A 143 5.43 7.02 -22.48
C GLY A 143 4.50 6.97 -23.69
N ARG A 144 3.53 7.90 -23.76
CA ARG A 144 2.61 8.04 -24.89
C ARG A 144 3.35 8.27 -26.22
N ALA A 145 4.35 9.16 -26.23
CA ALA A 145 5.15 9.44 -27.43
C ALA A 145 5.92 8.20 -27.93
N GLU A 146 6.19 7.22 -27.06
CA GLU A 146 6.89 5.97 -27.36
C GLU A 146 5.95 4.78 -27.54
N GLY A 147 4.63 4.98 -27.43
CA GLY A 147 3.63 3.90 -27.49
C GLY A 147 3.58 3.02 -26.23
N LEU A 148 4.21 3.45 -25.13
CA LEU A 148 4.13 2.82 -23.83
C LEU A 148 2.92 3.40 -23.08
N VAL A 149 1.77 2.74 -23.21
CA VAL A 149 0.50 3.21 -22.66
C VAL A 149 -0.18 2.19 -21.74
N ALA A 150 -0.95 2.69 -20.79
CA ALA A 150 -1.80 1.89 -19.90
C ALA A 150 -3.15 1.55 -20.56
N SER A 151 -3.90 0.62 -19.95
CA SER A 151 -5.22 0.23 -20.45
C SER A 151 -6.27 1.31 -20.16
N ARG A 152 -7.25 1.45 -21.04
CA ARG A 152 -8.39 2.36 -20.86
C ARG A 152 -9.12 2.14 -19.54
N ARG A 153 -9.17 0.90 -19.05
CA ARG A 153 -9.80 0.56 -17.78
C ARG A 153 -9.09 1.25 -16.62
N GLN A 154 -7.75 1.13 -16.56
CA GLN A 154 -6.95 1.73 -15.49
C GLN A 154 -6.98 3.26 -15.54
N VAL A 155 -6.88 3.83 -16.74
CA VAL A 155 -6.96 5.30 -16.95
C VAL A 155 -8.31 5.85 -16.50
N ASN A 156 -9.41 5.22 -16.89
CA ASN A 156 -10.75 5.65 -16.47
C ASN A 156 -10.93 5.55 -14.96
N GLY A 157 -10.48 4.46 -14.32
CA GLY A 157 -10.59 4.29 -12.88
C GLY A 157 -9.75 5.31 -12.10
N CYS A 158 -8.54 5.63 -12.56
CA CYS A 158 -7.73 6.69 -11.96
C CYS A 158 -8.37 8.06 -12.15
N ALA A 159 -8.97 8.33 -13.31
CA ALA A 159 -9.72 9.56 -13.54
C ALA A 159 -10.92 9.68 -12.60
N ASP A 160 -11.70 8.61 -12.42
CA ASP A 160 -12.82 8.59 -11.45
C ASP A 160 -12.34 8.87 -10.02
N GLN A 161 -11.18 8.31 -9.61
CA GLN A 161 -10.58 8.59 -8.30
C GLN A 161 -10.13 10.05 -8.16
N CYS A 162 -9.48 10.60 -9.18
CA CYS A 162 -9.06 12.01 -9.19
C CYS A 162 -10.25 12.96 -9.09
N GLU A 163 -11.32 12.71 -9.84
CA GLU A 163 -12.58 13.47 -9.78
C GLU A 163 -13.20 13.41 -8.37
N ALA A 164 -13.24 12.21 -7.76
CA ALA A 164 -13.74 12.06 -6.40
C ALA A 164 -12.93 12.86 -5.37
N TRP A 165 -11.60 12.81 -5.43
CA TRP A 165 -10.73 13.53 -4.48
C TRP A 165 -10.68 15.03 -4.73
N ALA A 166 -10.95 15.49 -5.96
CA ALA A 166 -11.14 16.89 -6.28
C ALA A 166 -12.49 17.45 -5.76
N GLY A 167 -13.37 16.61 -5.21
CA GLY A 167 -14.70 17.00 -4.73
C GLY A 167 -15.75 17.10 -5.83
N GLU A 168 -15.54 16.41 -6.95
CA GLU A 168 -16.55 16.26 -7.97
C GLU A 168 -17.51 15.10 -7.65
N ARG A 169 -18.56 14.96 -8.46
CA ARG A 169 -19.59 13.90 -8.33
C ARG A 169 -20.33 13.88 -6.98
N GLY A 170 -20.39 15.02 -6.30
CA GLY A 170 -21.11 15.17 -5.03
C GLY A 170 -20.31 14.72 -3.80
N ASN A 171 -19.00 14.49 -3.93
CA ASN A 171 -18.12 14.24 -2.80
C ASN A 171 -17.53 15.57 -2.28
N PRO A 172 -17.22 15.70 -0.98
CA PRO A 172 -16.33 16.76 -0.51
C PRO A 172 -14.90 16.52 -1.05
N PRO A 173 -14.14 17.57 -1.38
CA PRO A 173 -12.73 17.43 -1.74
C PRO A 173 -11.95 16.73 -0.63
N PHE A 174 -11.05 15.81 -0.98
CA PHE A 174 -10.28 15.07 0.01
C PHE A 174 -9.44 16.00 0.89
N PHE A 175 -8.78 16.99 0.28
CA PHE A 175 -7.84 17.86 1.01
C PHE A 175 -8.53 18.80 2.00
N ASP A 176 -9.85 19.05 1.85
CA ASP A 176 -10.61 19.80 2.84
C ASP A 176 -10.68 19.05 4.18
N SER A 177 -10.59 17.71 4.16
CA SER A 177 -10.49 16.92 5.40
C SER A 177 -9.24 17.26 6.23
N MET A 178 -8.16 17.74 5.62
CA MET A 178 -6.97 18.20 6.34
C MET A 178 -7.21 19.55 7.02
N VAL A 179 -7.96 20.44 6.37
CA VAL A 179 -8.38 21.73 6.93
C VAL A 179 -9.32 21.50 8.12
N ASP A 180 -10.31 20.64 7.94
CA ASP A 180 -11.26 20.26 8.98
C ASP A 180 -10.55 19.62 10.18
N ALA A 181 -9.59 18.73 9.93
CA ALA A 181 -8.80 18.09 10.97
C ALA A 181 -7.93 19.11 11.74
N PHE A 182 -7.33 20.10 11.08
CA PHE A 182 -6.59 21.17 11.77
C PHE A 182 -7.52 22.05 12.61
N ALA A 183 -8.68 22.43 12.07
CA ALA A 183 -9.66 23.26 12.76
C ALA A 183 -10.26 22.56 14.01
N ALA A 184 -10.32 21.22 14.00
CA ALA A 184 -10.74 20.42 15.13
C ALA A 184 -9.66 20.24 16.22
N CYS A 185 -8.40 20.58 15.93
CA CYS A 185 -7.33 20.52 16.92
C CYS A 185 -7.46 21.65 17.96
N GLU A 186 -6.99 21.41 19.18
CA GLU A 186 -6.87 22.48 20.21
C GLU A 186 -5.72 23.46 19.88
N MET A 187 -4.88 23.13 18.91
CA MET A 187 -3.79 23.98 18.41
C MET A 187 -4.36 25.09 17.52
N SER A 188 -4.02 26.35 17.80
CA SER A 188 -4.45 27.49 16.99
C SER A 188 -3.27 28.24 16.38
N ASP A 189 -3.19 28.27 15.05
CA ASP A 189 -2.36 29.21 14.30
C ASP A 189 -3.15 29.70 13.08
N GLY A 190 -3.56 30.97 13.11
CA GLY A 190 -4.42 31.54 12.06
C GLY A 190 -3.71 31.68 10.71
N LEU A 191 -2.38 31.87 10.70
CA LEU A 191 -1.63 31.95 9.44
C LEU A 191 -1.49 30.56 8.82
N LEU A 192 -1.21 29.55 9.63
CA LEU A 192 -1.17 28.16 9.20
C LEU A 192 -2.52 27.67 8.69
N GLY A 193 -3.62 28.03 9.37
CA GLY A 193 -4.99 27.72 8.90
C GLY A 193 -5.26 28.27 7.50
N ILE A 194 -4.95 29.55 7.26
CA ILE A 194 -5.09 30.18 5.92
C ILE A 194 -4.18 29.49 4.88
N ARG A 195 -2.97 29.09 5.27
CA ARG A 195 -2.04 28.37 4.39
C ARG A 195 -2.60 27.01 4.00
N LEU A 196 -3.14 26.25 4.96
CA LEU A 196 -3.77 24.95 4.74
C LEU A 196 -5.00 25.07 3.83
N GLU A 197 -5.87 26.05 4.04
CA GLU A 197 -7.03 26.31 3.16
C GLU A 197 -6.59 26.56 1.71
N LYS A 198 -5.58 27.42 1.50
CA LYS A 198 -5.05 27.72 0.17
C LYS A 198 -4.42 26.50 -0.48
N ALA A 199 -3.62 25.74 0.27
CA ALA A 199 -2.96 24.55 -0.21
C ALA A 199 -3.97 23.43 -0.52
N SER A 200 -5.02 23.26 0.29
CA SER A 200 -6.12 22.31 0.04
C SER A 200 -6.79 22.59 -1.30
N LYS A 201 -7.15 23.85 -1.53
CA LYS A 201 -7.76 24.27 -2.79
C LYS A 201 -6.83 23.98 -3.98
N SER A 202 -5.54 24.33 -3.87
CA SER A 202 -4.57 24.09 -4.93
C SER A 202 -4.35 22.60 -5.22
N ALA A 203 -4.34 21.75 -4.19
CA ALA A 203 -4.19 20.31 -4.35
C ALA A 203 -5.43 19.68 -4.99
N SER A 204 -6.63 20.10 -4.58
CA SER A 204 -7.90 19.66 -5.17
C SER A 204 -8.02 20.07 -6.64
N GLU A 205 -7.65 21.31 -6.97
CA GLU A 205 -7.57 21.80 -8.36
C GLU A 205 -6.56 20.98 -9.19
N ALA A 206 -5.41 20.60 -8.62
CA ALA A 206 -4.43 19.76 -9.32
C ALA A 206 -4.97 18.37 -9.67
N TYR A 207 -5.77 17.74 -8.80
CA TYR A 207 -6.43 16.48 -9.12
C TYR A 207 -7.52 16.63 -10.19
N ALA A 208 -8.27 17.74 -10.18
CA ALA A 208 -9.22 18.05 -11.26
C ALA A 208 -8.51 18.30 -12.60
N GLU A 209 -7.39 19.02 -12.61
CA GLU A 209 -6.56 19.20 -13.81
C GLU A 209 -6.03 17.84 -14.31
N PHE A 210 -5.56 16.98 -13.40
CA PHE A 210 -5.03 15.66 -13.76
C PHE A 210 -6.13 14.70 -14.26
N SER A 211 -7.34 14.75 -13.70
CA SER A 211 -8.48 13.95 -14.22
C SER A 211 -8.82 14.37 -15.65
N ASN A 212 -8.86 15.67 -15.94
CA ASN A 212 -9.08 16.20 -17.29
C ASN A 212 -7.96 15.75 -18.24
N TYR A 213 -6.70 15.78 -17.82
CA TYR A 213 -5.59 15.22 -18.59
C TYR A 213 -5.81 13.74 -18.92
N LEU A 214 -6.20 12.92 -17.94
CA LEU A 214 -6.45 11.50 -18.15
C LEU A 214 -7.60 11.26 -19.14
N ARG A 215 -8.71 11.99 -19.01
CA ARG A 215 -9.92 11.86 -19.84
C ARG A 215 -9.71 12.36 -21.26
N ASP A 216 -9.23 13.59 -21.40
CA ASP A 216 -9.21 14.30 -22.67
C ASP A 216 -7.90 14.11 -23.42
N GLY A 217 -6.80 13.86 -22.70
CA GLY A 217 -5.47 13.65 -23.22
C GLY A 217 -5.11 12.17 -23.33
N TYR A 218 -4.77 11.54 -22.20
CA TYR A 218 -4.17 10.20 -22.15
C TYR A 218 -5.08 9.11 -22.76
N LEU A 219 -6.39 9.16 -22.49
CA LEU A 219 -7.34 8.13 -22.92
C LEU A 219 -7.40 7.93 -24.44
N ARG A 220 -7.04 8.96 -25.23
CA ARG A 220 -6.98 8.88 -26.70
C ARG A 220 -5.98 7.83 -27.18
N ASP A 221 -4.85 7.72 -26.48
CA ASP A 221 -3.75 6.81 -26.84
C ASP A 221 -3.82 5.49 -26.05
N ALA A 222 -4.60 5.44 -24.97
CA ALA A 222 -4.74 4.27 -24.11
C ALA A 222 -5.27 3.03 -24.85
N THR A 223 -4.69 1.87 -24.53
CA THR A 223 -5.03 0.60 -25.18
C THR A 223 -6.34 0.02 -24.65
N PRO A 224 -7.21 -0.57 -25.50
CA PRO A 224 -8.37 -1.31 -25.03
C PRO A 224 -8.01 -2.69 -24.44
N VAL A 225 -6.76 -3.13 -24.55
CA VAL A 225 -6.30 -4.43 -24.07
C VAL A 225 -5.77 -4.31 -22.65
N ASP A 226 -6.35 -5.07 -21.72
CA ASP A 226 -5.90 -5.09 -20.32
C ASP A 226 -4.67 -5.98 -20.10
N GLY A 227 -4.48 -7.01 -20.92
CA GLY A 227 -3.33 -7.91 -20.80
C GLY A 227 -2.01 -7.21 -21.08
N VAL A 228 -1.08 -7.25 -20.12
CA VAL A 228 0.22 -6.55 -20.21
C VAL A 228 1.28 -7.29 -21.03
N GLY A 229 1.05 -8.55 -21.37
CA GLY A 229 2.02 -9.41 -22.08
C GLY A 229 2.99 -10.12 -21.13
N ARG A 230 3.64 -11.18 -21.65
CA ARG A 230 4.42 -12.13 -20.84
C ARG A 230 5.63 -11.48 -20.15
N GLU A 231 6.40 -10.67 -20.87
CA GLU A 231 7.65 -10.10 -20.36
C GLU A 231 7.39 -9.13 -19.20
N ARG A 232 6.44 -8.21 -19.36
CA ARG A 232 6.03 -7.30 -18.30
C ARG A 232 5.46 -8.04 -17.10
N TYR A 233 4.60 -9.03 -17.35
CA TYR A 233 4.03 -9.85 -16.28
C TYR A 233 5.12 -10.57 -15.47
N ALA A 234 6.10 -11.19 -16.14
CA ALA A 234 7.18 -11.90 -15.48
C ALA A 234 8.06 -10.98 -14.63
N LEU A 235 8.41 -9.79 -15.14
CA LEU A 235 9.20 -8.82 -14.38
C LEU A 235 8.43 -8.26 -13.19
N SER A 236 7.14 -7.93 -13.34
CA SER A 236 6.30 -7.52 -12.21
C SER A 236 6.17 -8.65 -11.19
N ALA A 237 5.93 -9.90 -11.63
CA ALA A 237 5.84 -11.06 -10.75
C ALA A 237 7.15 -11.27 -9.97
N LYS A 238 8.31 -11.16 -10.62
CA LYS A 238 9.62 -11.21 -9.96
C LYS A 238 9.73 -10.17 -8.84
N GLY A 239 9.29 -8.93 -9.10
CA GLY A 239 9.31 -7.87 -8.09
C GLY A 239 8.35 -8.07 -6.92
N TYR A 240 7.19 -8.71 -7.12
CA TYR A 240 6.26 -9.01 -6.02
C TYR A 240 6.64 -10.27 -5.24
N LEU A 241 7.18 -11.29 -5.91
CA LEU A 241 7.44 -12.59 -5.31
C LEU A 241 8.87 -12.73 -4.78
N GLY A 242 9.81 -11.88 -5.22
CA GLY A 242 11.23 -12.06 -4.97
C GLY A 242 11.80 -13.32 -5.63
N LEU A 243 11.14 -13.83 -6.67
CA LEU A 243 11.55 -15.04 -7.38
C LEU A 243 11.04 -15.06 -8.83
N GLU A 244 11.84 -15.63 -9.72
CA GLU A 244 11.44 -15.86 -11.11
C GLU A 244 10.56 -17.10 -11.23
N ILE A 245 9.35 -16.93 -11.77
CA ILE A 245 8.39 -18.01 -12.04
C ILE A 245 8.23 -18.24 -13.54
N ASP A 246 7.84 -19.45 -13.95
CA ASP A 246 7.19 -19.64 -15.25
C ASP A 246 5.69 -19.34 -15.11
N PRO A 247 5.17 -18.26 -15.73
CA PRO A 247 3.77 -17.90 -15.61
C PRO A 247 2.81 -19.02 -16.07
N LYS A 248 3.22 -19.87 -17.02
CA LYS A 248 2.36 -20.96 -17.51
C LYS A 248 2.29 -22.11 -16.51
N GLU A 249 3.43 -22.48 -15.94
CA GLU A 249 3.48 -23.50 -14.89
C GLU A 249 2.68 -23.05 -13.66
N THR A 250 2.90 -21.82 -13.19
CA THR A 250 2.16 -21.27 -12.05
C THR A 250 0.66 -21.16 -12.31
N TYR A 251 0.26 -20.84 -13.55
CA TYR A 251 -1.15 -20.84 -13.96
C TYR A 251 -1.78 -22.24 -13.89
N ASP A 252 -1.08 -23.26 -14.39
CA ASP A 252 -1.58 -24.64 -14.35
C ASP A 252 -1.67 -25.15 -12.91
N TRP A 253 -0.63 -24.90 -12.10
CA TRP A 253 -0.63 -25.19 -10.67
C TRP A 253 -1.80 -24.49 -9.95
N GLY A 254 -2.09 -23.23 -10.29
CA GLY A 254 -3.23 -22.50 -9.72
C GLY A 254 -4.58 -23.18 -9.95
N TRP A 255 -4.79 -23.79 -11.13
CA TRP A 255 -6.00 -24.60 -11.39
C TRP A 255 -6.04 -25.89 -10.59
N GLU A 256 -4.90 -26.56 -10.39
CA GLU A 256 -4.81 -27.73 -9.52
C GLU A 256 -5.15 -27.36 -8.06
N GLN A 257 -4.64 -26.23 -7.57
CA GLN A 257 -4.95 -25.75 -6.23
C GLN A 257 -6.42 -25.35 -6.09
N LEU A 258 -7.03 -24.73 -7.12
CA LEU A 258 -8.45 -24.39 -7.11
C LEU A 258 -9.33 -25.63 -7.01
N GLU A 259 -9.02 -26.68 -7.78
CA GLU A 259 -9.77 -27.94 -7.72
C GLU A 259 -9.58 -28.64 -6.37
N TRP A 260 -8.36 -28.65 -5.82
CA TRP A 260 -8.09 -29.18 -4.49
C TRP A 260 -8.89 -28.44 -3.40
N VAL A 261 -8.84 -27.10 -3.36
CA VAL A 261 -9.59 -26.28 -2.40
C VAL A 261 -11.09 -26.54 -2.54
N ARG A 262 -11.62 -26.60 -3.78
CA ARG A 262 -13.03 -26.92 -4.02
C ARG A 262 -13.40 -28.29 -3.46
N SER A 263 -12.53 -29.28 -3.60
CA SER A 263 -12.75 -30.62 -3.05
C SER A 263 -12.80 -30.63 -1.51
N GLU A 264 -11.94 -29.86 -0.85
CA GLU A 264 -11.96 -29.71 0.61
C GLU A 264 -13.19 -28.94 1.09
N MET A 265 -13.63 -27.92 0.36
CA MET A 265 -14.87 -27.19 0.65
C MET A 265 -16.09 -28.12 0.55
N LEU A 266 -16.16 -29.01 -0.46
CA LEU A 266 -17.26 -29.98 -0.59
C LEU A 266 -17.28 -31.02 0.54
N LYS A 267 -16.11 -31.53 0.96
CA LYS A 267 -15.99 -32.41 2.13
C LYS A 267 -16.47 -31.72 3.40
N THR A 268 -16.06 -30.46 3.59
CA THR A 268 -16.44 -29.63 4.73
C THR A 268 -17.95 -29.36 4.73
N ALA A 269 -18.53 -29.00 3.58
CA ALA A 269 -19.97 -28.80 3.42
C ALA A 269 -20.76 -30.06 3.79
N SER A 270 -20.30 -31.23 3.34
CA SER A 270 -20.92 -32.53 3.67
C SER A 270 -20.82 -32.87 5.17
N ALA A 271 -19.77 -32.42 5.85
CA ALA A 271 -19.61 -32.60 7.29
C ALA A 271 -20.53 -31.67 8.10
N ILE A 272 -20.81 -30.47 7.61
CA ILE A 272 -21.77 -29.52 8.21
C ILE A 272 -23.19 -30.08 8.07
N LYS A 273 -23.57 -30.49 6.86
CA LYS A 273 -24.86 -31.12 6.59
C LYS A 273 -24.68 -32.18 5.50
N PRO A 274 -24.98 -33.46 5.79
CA PRO A 274 -24.85 -34.52 4.81
C PRO A 274 -25.58 -34.20 3.50
N GLY A 275 -24.83 -34.20 2.39
CA GLY A 275 -25.35 -33.92 1.04
C GLY A 275 -25.51 -32.44 0.70
N ALA A 276 -25.11 -31.50 1.56
CA ALA A 276 -25.16 -30.08 1.26
C ALA A 276 -24.11 -29.69 0.20
N SER A 277 -24.52 -28.78 -0.69
CA SER A 277 -23.61 -27.99 -1.51
C SER A 277 -22.81 -26.99 -0.67
N ILE A 278 -21.77 -26.42 -1.26
CA ILE A 278 -20.98 -25.35 -0.63
C ILE A 278 -21.88 -24.16 -0.26
N ASP A 279 -22.74 -23.72 -1.18
CA ASP A 279 -23.61 -22.56 -0.95
C ASP A 279 -24.63 -22.83 0.17
N GLU A 280 -25.22 -24.03 0.22
CA GLU A 280 -26.10 -24.41 1.33
C GLU A 280 -25.37 -24.45 2.67
N ALA A 281 -24.12 -24.92 2.71
CA ALA A 281 -23.32 -24.90 3.93
C ALA A 281 -22.97 -23.47 4.36
N ILE A 282 -22.63 -22.59 3.42
CA ILE A 282 -22.41 -21.16 3.67
C ILE A 282 -23.68 -20.51 4.25
N GLU A 283 -24.84 -20.73 3.64
CA GLU A 283 -26.13 -20.20 4.12
C GLU A 283 -26.42 -20.66 5.56
N ILE A 284 -26.18 -21.94 5.86
CA ILE A 284 -26.35 -22.49 7.21
C ILE A 284 -25.43 -21.77 8.20
N LEU A 285 -24.15 -21.60 7.85
CA LEU A 285 -23.18 -20.95 8.74
C LEU A 285 -23.41 -19.45 8.90
N ASP A 286 -23.89 -18.77 7.84
CA ASP A 286 -24.20 -17.34 7.86
C ASP A 286 -25.46 -17.02 8.66
N SER A 287 -26.43 -17.95 8.68
CA SER A 287 -27.73 -17.75 9.34
C SER A 287 -27.83 -18.32 10.75
N ASP A 288 -26.80 -19.02 11.24
CA ASP A 288 -26.80 -19.65 12.56
C ASP A 288 -26.59 -18.63 13.68
N PRO A 289 -27.63 -18.30 14.48
CA PRO A 289 -27.51 -17.31 15.54
C PRO A 289 -26.60 -17.75 16.69
N GLU A 290 -26.32 -19.06 16.85
CA GLU A 290 -25.40 -19.57 17.87
C GLU A 290 -23.92 -19.38 17.50
N ARG A 291 -23.64 -19.16 16.20
CA ARG A 291 -22.28 -18.98 15.65
C ARG A 291 -22.06 -17.56 15.14
N MET A 292 -22.80 -16.61 15.70
CA MET A 292 -22.81 -15.21 15.28
C MET A 292 -22.59 -14.31 16.48
N ILE A 293 -21.74 -13.30 16.30
CA ILE A 293 -21.53 -12.25 17.28
C ILE A 293 -22.37 -11.04 16.89
N LYS A 294 -23.07 -10.46 17.87
CA LYS A 294 -23.93 -9.29 17.65
C LYS A 294 -23.33 -8.07 18.35
N GLY A 295 -23.18 -6.99 17.59
CA GLY A 295 -22.59 -5.74 18.07
C GLY A 295 -21.08 -5.68 17.83
N GLU A 296 -20.61 -4.48 17.49
CA GLU A 296 -19.21 -4.23 17.16
C GLU A 296 -18.29 -4.42 18.37
N ASP A 297 -18.73 -4.00 19.57
CA ASP A 297 -17.94 -4.11 20.81
C ASP A 297 -17.67 -5.57 21.19
N GLU A 298 -18.71 -6.41 21.13
CA GLU A 298 -18.60 -7.85 21.40
C GLU A 298 -17.71 -8.53 20.36
N PHE A 299 -17.84 -8.13 19.09
CA PHE A 299 -17.01 -8.65 18.02
C PHE A 299 -15.53 -8.26 18.18
N ARG A 300 -15.25 -6.99 18.49
CA ARG A 300 -13.90 -6.50 18.79
C ARG A 300 -13.29 -7.27 19.97
N GLN A 301 -14.05 -7.48 21.04
CA GLN A 301 -13.57 -8.23 22.21
C GLN A 301 -13.29 -9.69 21.85
N TRP A 302 -14.15 -10.33 21.07
CA TRP A 302 -13.92 -11.69 20.61
C TRP A 302 -12.66 -11.82 19.74
N MET A 303 -12.40 -10.86 18.84
CA MET A 303 -11.17 -10.80 18.04
C MET A 303 -9.94 -10.67 18.95
N GLN A 304 -10.00 -9.80 19.96
CA GLN A 304 -8.93 -9.62 20.95
C GLN A 304 -8.65 -10.92 21.71
N ASP A 305 -9.69 -11.60 22.19
CA ASP A 305 -9.56 -12.84 22.95
C ASP A 305 -9.01 -13.98 22.08
N LEU A 306 -9.42 -14.04 20.80
CA LEU A 306 -8.89 -14.99 19.83
C LEU A 306 -7.38 -14.77 19.61
N GLN A 307 -6.96 -13.53 19.35
CA GLN A 307 -5.56 -13.18 19.12
C GLN A 307 -4.70 -13.44 20.36
N ASN A 308 -5.13 -13.00 21.55
CA ASN A 308 -4.41 -13.22 22.81
C ASN A 308 -4.17 -14.70 23.08
N ARG A 309 -5.23 -15.51 22.99
CA ARG A 309 -5.13 -16.97 23.17
C ARG A 309 -4.20 -17.61 22.13
N THR A 310 -4.28 -17.16 20.87
CA THR A 310 -3.43 -17.71 19.81
C THR A 310 -1.96 -17.40 20.07
N ILE A 311 -1.64 -16.18 20.51
CA ILE A 311 -0.27 -15.80 20.90
C ILE A 311 0.21 -16.68 22.06
N GLU A 312 -0.61 -16.89 23.09
CA GLU A 312 -0.29 -17.78 24.22
C GLU A 312 -0.07 -19.24 23.80
N GLU A 313 -0.89 -19.77 22.89
CA GLU A 313 -0.80 -21.16 22.41
C GLU A 313 0.41 -21.38 21.47
N MET A 314 0.85 -20.35 20.77
CA MET A 314 1.93 -20.42 19.77
C MET A 314 3.31 -20.11 20.35
N ASP A 315 3.39 -19.21 21.33
CA ASP A 315 4.65 -18.78 21.94
C ASP A 315 5.35 -19.91 22.71
N GLY A 316 6.64 -20.11 22.42
CA GLY A 316 7.47 -21.17 22.99
C GLY A 316 7.15 -22.58 22.49
N VAL A 317 6.12 -22.74 21.64
CA VAL A 317 5.73 -24.03 21.03
C VAL A 317 6.05 -24.03 19.53
N HIS A 318 5.53 -23.04 18.81
CA HIS A 318 5.66 -22.91 17.36
C HIS A 318 6.47 -21.69 16.94
N PHE A 319 6.47 -20.63 17.75
CA PHE A 319 7.20 -19.38 17.52
C PHE A 319 7.88 -18.89 18.80
N ASP A 320 8.99 -18.17 18.66
CA ASP A 320 9.55 -17.35 19.76
C ASP A 320 8.94 -15.94 19.66
N ILE A 321 7.94 -15.64 20.50
CA ILE A 321 7.24 -14.33 20.46
C ILE A 321 7.78 -13.45 21.58
N LEU A 322 8.67 -12.52 21.23
CA LEU A 322 9.30 -11.63 22.20
C LEU A 322 8.28 -10.68 22.84
N ASP A 323 8.46 -10.36 24.13
CA ASP A 323 7.55 -9.48 24.89
C ASP A 323 7.14 -8.19 24.16
N PRO A 324 8.04 -7.44 23.46
CA PRO A 324 7.65 -6.20 22.77
C PRO A 324 6.67 -6.38 21.60
N VAL A 325 6.59 -7.58 21.02
CA VAL A 325 5.67 -7.90 19.90
C VAL A 325 4.53 -8.83 20.32
N ARG A 326 4.45 -9.16 21.62
CA ARG A 326 3.43 -10.04 22.16
C ARG A 326 2.07 -9.36 22.28
N GLU A 327 2.06 -8.05 22.44
CA GLU A 327 0.83 -7.27 22.51
C GLU A 327 0.35 -6.90 21.11
N ILE A 328 -0.88 -7.33 20.80
CA ILE A 328 -1.61 -6.95 19.59
C ILE A 328 -2.98 -6.43 20.03
N GLU A 329 -3.38 -5.24 19.56
CA GLU A 329 -4.70 -4.69 19.83
C GLU A 329 -5.65 -4.95 18.64
N ALA A 330 -6.81 -5.53 18.91
CA ALA A 330 -7.90 -5.64 17.94
C ALA A 330 -8.80 -4.39 18.02
N LEU A 331 -8.90 -3.68 16.90
CA LEU A 331 -9.61 -2.41 16.80
C LEU A 331 -10.65 -2.45 15.68
N ILE A 332 -11.69 -1.63 15.82
CA ILE A 332 -12.61 -1.32 14.72
C ILE A 332 -12.03 -0.17 13.91
N SER A 333 -11.98 -0.34 12.59
CA SER A 333 -11.47 0.70 11.68
C SER A 333 -12.36 1.94 11.73
N PRO A 334 -11.78 3.15 11.71
CA PRO A 334 -12.56 4.36 11.60
C PRO A 334 -13.35 4.41 10.27
N PRO A 335 -14.50 5.13 10.22
CA PRO A 335 -15.30 5.24 9.02
C PRO A 335 -14.53 5.91 7.88
N GLY A 336 -14.85 5.54 6.63
CA GLY A 336 -14.27 6.13 5.42
C GLY A 336 -13.01 5.42 4.87
N GLY A 337 -12.50 4.40 5.56
CA GLY A 337 -11.40 3.57 5.08
C GLY A 337 -11.83 2.43 4.14
N ALA A 338 -10.84 1.66 3.64
CA ALA A 338 -11.09 0.46 2.85
C ALA A 338 -11.87 -0.59 3.67
N LEU A 339 -12.78 -1.33 3.03
CA LEU A 339 -13.59 -2.39 3.65
C LEU A 339 -12.85 -3.74 3.79
N ALA A 340 -11.53 -3.70 3.94
CA ALA A 340 -10.69 -4.88 4.17
C ALA A 340 -10.00 -4.77 5.53
N MET A 341 -9.92 -5.89 6.26
CA MET A 341 -9.09 -5.95 7.46
C MET A 341 -7.64 -5.63 7.13
N TYR A 342 -6.95 -4.93 8.03
CA TYR A 342 -5.54 -4.60 7.85
C TYR A 342 -4.77 -4.61 9.16
N TYR A 343 -3.47 -4.82 9.06
CA TYR A 343 -2.54 -4.79 10.17
C TYR A 343 -1.64 -3.56 10.08
N THR A 344 -1.46 -2.87 11.20
CA THR A 344 -0.40 -1.87 11.36
C THR A 344 0.63 -2.42 12.33
N GLY A 345 1.88 -2.54 11.87
CA GLY A 345 3.00 -2.96 12.71
C GLY A 345 3.21 -2.07 13.94
N PRO A 346 3.88 -2.59 14.98
CA PRO A 346 4.31 -1.77 16.11
C PRO A 346 5.21 -0.63 15.63
N SER A 347 5.35 0.41 16.44
CA SER A 347 6.42 1.39 16.21
C SER A 347 7.79 0.72 16.39
N GLU A 348 8.83 1.24 15.75
CA GLU A 348 10.21 0.74 15.87
C GLU A 348 10.72 0.70 17.33
N ASP A 349 10.21 1.58 18.18
CA ASP A 349 10.50 1.64 19.61
C ASP A 349 9.53 0.83 20.49
N PHE A 350 8.56 0.12 19.87
CA PHE A 350 7.49 -0.63 20.50
C PHE A 350 6.57 0.15 21.45
N SER A 351 6.59 1.48 21.44
CA SER A 351 5.68 2.32 22.24
C SER A 351 4.23 2.24 21.77
N ARG A 352 3.99 1.92 20.50
CA ARG A 352 2.70 1.52 19.95
C ARG A 352 2.75 0.02 19.60
N PRO A 353 1.86 -0.81 20.14
CA PRO A 353 1.82 -2.24 19.79
C PRO A 353 1.37 -2.45 18.34
N GLY A 354 1.47 -3.69 17.87
CA GLY A 354 0.81 -4.09 16.63
C GLY A 354 -0.71 -3.94 16.77
N ARG A 355 -1.40 -3.58 15.69
CA ARG A 355 -2.86 -3.45 15.71
C ARG A 355 -3.49 -4.09 14.50
N THR A 356 -4.56 -4.84 14.73
CA THR A 356 -5.46 -5.30 13.67
C THR A 356 -6.68 -4.39 13.62
N TRP A 357 -7.14 -4.07 12.42
CA TRP A 357 -8.19 -3.09 12.18
C TRP A 357 -9.31 -3.72 11.36
N TYR A 358 -10.51 -3.74 11.93
CA TYR A 358 -11.69 -4.34 11.30
C TYR A 358 -12.66 -3.29 10.79
N PRO A 359 -12.86 -3.15 9.46
CA PRO A 359 -13.91 -2.29 8.93
C PRO A 359 -15.26 -3.01 8.93
N THR A 360 -16.15 -2.64 9.85
CA THR A 360 -17.48 -3.26 9.93
C THR A 360 -18.33 -2.96 8.71
N GLY A 361 -18.08 -1.84 8.03
CA GLY A 361 -18.89 -1.39 6.90
C GLY A 361 -20.35 -1.18 7.29
N GLY A 362 -20.62 -0.89 8.58
CA GLY A 362 -21.96 -0.76 9.14
C GLY A 362 -22.67 -2.09 9.45
N LYS A 363 -21.99 -3.23 9.33
CA LYS A 363 -22.53 -4.53 9.80
C LYS A 363 -22.60 -4.54 11.32
N THR A 364 -23.65 -5.16 11.86
CA THR A 364 -23.86 -5.34 13.30
C THR A 364 -23.92 -6.81 13.71
N GLU A 365 -23.81 -7.72 12.75
CA GLU A 365 -23.87 -9.17 12.92
C GLU A 365 -22.69 -9.79 12.18
N PHE A 366 -21.91 -10.61 12.89
CA PHE A 366 -20.63 -11.15 12.42
C PHE A 366 -20.64 -12.68 12.55
N PRO A 367 -20.90 -13.43 11.46
CA PRO A 367 -20.79 -14.89 11.45
C PRO A 367 -19.34 -15.32 11.71
N ILE A 368 -19.09 -15.98 12.84
CA ILE A 368 -17.73 -16.26 13.35
C ILE A 368 -16.87 -17.00 12.31
N TRP A 369 -17.48 -17.91 11.55
CA TRP A 369 -16.76 -18.78 10.61
C TRP A 369 -15.99 -18.01 9.53
N ARG A 370 -16.44 -16.80 9.16
CA ARG A 370 -15.76 -15.94 8.17
C ARG A 370 -14.55 -15.24 8.77
N GLU A 371 -14.57 -15.01 10.08
CA GLU A 371 -13.68 -14.06 10.73
C GLU A 371 -12.42 -14.74 11.28
N VAL A 372 -12.50 -16.00 11.72
CA VAL A 372 -11.36 -16.72 12.34
C VAL A 372 -10.13 -16.76 11.43
N SER A 373 -10.30 -17.19 10.17
CA SER A 373 -9.15 -17.31 9.26
C SER A 373 -8.57 -15.96 8.87
N ILE A 374 -9.36 -14.89 8.92
CA ILE A 374 -8.89 -13.54 8.62
C ILE A 374 -8.23 -12.92 9.85
N ALA A 375 -8.64 -13.27 11.07
CA ALA A 375 -7.96 -12.87 12.29
C ALA A 375 -6.54 -13.45 12.41
N TYR A 376 -6.32 -14.66 11.85
CA TYR A 376 -5.00 -15.29 11.79
C TYR A 376 -4.14 -14.80 10.63
N HIS A 377 -4.76 -14.33 9.56
CA HIS A 377 -4.09 -13.75 8.40
C HIS A 377 -3.59 -12.35 8.73
#